data_AF-A8M842-F1
#
_entry.id   AF-A8M842-F1
#
_cell.length_a   1.000
_cell.length_b   1.000
_cell.length_c   1.000
_cell.angle_alpha   90.00
_cell.angle_beta   90.00
_cell.angle_gamma   90.00
#
_symmetry.space_group_name_H-M   'P 1'
#
loop_
_entity.id
_entity.type
_entity.pdbx_description
1 polymer ?
#
loop_
_entity_poly.entity_id
_entity_poly.type
_entity_poly.pdbx_seq_one_letter_code
_entity_poly.pdbx_strand_id
1 'polypeptide(L)'
;MHTRSLRKLGWLADQLPTAPAGPNPWWRIYDTIPRLQAGTAAVITRHLVDEDTCIRAAVGGGPQRELLRGVECPACRRRDVYVQTSGPQEAWTVVCTADCRCLGLGCRCRASGAVEGVAHIWPRSAVVTGAAVTAAYALAVVRR
;
A
#
# COMPACT_ATOMS: atom_id res chain seq x y z
N MET A 1 -3.14 12.43 21.35
CA MET A 1 -2.76 11.87 20.03
C MET A 1 -3.97 11.38 19.22
N HIS A 2 -4.86 10.58 19.81
CA HIS A 2 -6.11 10.12 19.20
C HIS A 2 -6.90 11.23 18.47
N THR A 3 -7.09 12.38 19.11
CA THR A 3 -7.81 13.54 18.53
C THR A 3 -7.12 14.15 17.30
N ARG A 4 -5.78 14.09 17.23
CA ARG A 4 -5.01 14.57 16.06
C ARG A 4 -5.26 13.68 14.86
N SER A 5 -5.10 12.36 15.02
CA SER A 5 -5.24 11.41 13.92
C SER A 5 -6.68 11.36 13.39
N LEU A 6 -7.69 11.42 14.27
CA LEU A 6 -9.08 11.56 13.84
C LEU A 6 -9.32 12.85 13.03
N ARG A 7 -8.76 13.99 13.45
CA ARG A 7 -8.86 15.25 12.70
C ARG A 7 -8.18 15.16 11.34
N LYS A 8 -7.01 14.53 11.25
CA LYS A 8 -6.31 14.35 9.97
C LYS A 8 -7.10 13.44 9.01
N LEU A 9 -7.67 12.34 9.51
CA LEU A 9 -8.53 11.46 8.72
C LEU A 9 -9.79 12.19 8.24
N GLY A 10 -10.43 12.97 9.12
CA GLY A 10 -11.57 13.83 8.74
C GLY A 10 -11.20 14.77 7.60
N TRP A 11 -10.11 15.53 7.78
CA TRP A 11 -9.61 16.44 6.76
C TRP A 11 -9.31 15.75 5.42
N LEU A 12 -8.65 14.58 5.44
CA LEU A 12 -8.36 13.79 4.23
C LEU A 12 -9.64 13.34 3.53
N ALA A 13 -10.62 12.83 4.29
CA ALA A 13 -11.89 12.38 3.74
C ALA A 13 -12.65 13.53 3.06
N ASP A 14 -12.56 14.74 3.59
CA ASP A 14 -13.20 15.93 3.03
C ASP A 14 -12.53 16.43 1.73
N GLN A 15 -11.29 16.02 1.44
CA GLN A 15 -10.64 16.32 0.16
C GLN A 15 -11.04 15.35 -0.97
N LEU A 16 -11.73 14.25 -0.65
CA LEU A 16 -12.07 13.22 -1.63
C LEU A 16 -13.47 13.46 -2.23
N PRO A 17 -13.67 13.20 -3.53
CA PRO A 17 -14.94 13.43 -4.25
C PRO A 17 -16.03 12.41 -3.86
N THR A 18 -16.38 12.35 -2.58
CA THR A 18 -17.37 11.43 -1.99
C THR A 18 -18.69 12.14 -1.71
N ALA A 19 -19.80 11.58 -2.18
CA ALA A 19 -21.16 11.92 -1.76
C ALA A 19 -21.57 11.14 -0.48
N PRO A 20 -22.59 11.58 0.27
CA PRO A 20 -22.48 12.26 1.58
C PRO A 20 -22.00 11.39 2.77
N ALA A 21 -21.66 12.12 3.84
CA ALA A 21 -20.93 11.71 5.03
C ALA A 21 -21.62 10.64 5.89
N GLY A 22 -21.11 9.41 5.81
CA GLY A 22 -21.07 8.56 7.00
C GLY A 22 -20.14 9.20 8.06
N PRO A 23 -20.40 9.06 9.37
CA PRO A 23 -19.59 9.69 10.42
C PRO A 23 -18.15 9.18 10.47
N ASN A 24 -17.85 8.08 9.78
CA ASN A 24 -16.56 7.44 9.82
C ASN A 24 -15.66 7.90 8.65
N PRO A 25 -14.67 8.78 8.88
CA PRO A 25 -13.77 9.26 7.83
C PRO A 25 -12.90 8.14 7.25
N TRP A 26 -12.57 7.11 8.04
CA TRP A 26 -11.81 5.96 7.55
C TRP A 26 -12.56 5.23 6.43
N TRP A 27 -13.86 4.97 6.61
CA TRP A 27 -14.65 4.24 5.63
C TRP A 27 -14.75 5.00 4.30
N ARG A 28 -14.93 6.33 4.37
CA ARG A 28 -14.95 7.19 3.18
C ARG A 28 -13.65 7.10 2.39
N ILE A 29 -12.51 7.17 3.09
CA ILE A 29 -11.19 7.06 2.47
C ILE A 29 -11.00 5.67 1.85
N TYR A 30 -11.27 4.61 2.62
CA TYR A 30 -11.13 3.21 2.18
C TYR A 30 -11.96 2.91 0.93
N ASP A 31 -13.24 3.31 0.92
CA ASP A 31 -14.17 3.09 -0.19
C ASP A 31 -13.75 3.83 -1.47
N THR A 32 -13.10 4.98 -1.33
CA THR A 32 -12.79 5.86 -2.47
C THR A 32 -11.44 5.57 -3.11
N ILE A 33 -10.44 5.16 -2.31
CA ILE A 33 -9.07 4.91 -2.80
C ILE A 33 -9.02 4.09 -4.10
N PRO A 34 -9.79 2.99 -4.27
CA PRO A 34 -9.75 2.18 -5.49
C PRO A 34 -10.20 2.91 -6.76
N ARG A 35 -10.96 4.00 -6.62
CA ARG A 35 -11.51 4.80 -7.73
C ARG A 35 -10.70 6.07 -8.02
N LEU A 36 -9.66 6.34 -7.23
CA LEU A 36 -8.82 7.51 -7.42
C LEU A 36 -7.86 7.33 -8.58
N GLN A 37 -7.53 8.44 -9.24
CA GLN A 37 -6.38 8.50 -10.14
C GLN A 37 -5.11 8.09 -9.38
N ALA A 38 -4.20 7.36 -10.03
CA ALA A 38 -3.03 6.77 -9.38
C ALA A 38 -2.18 7.80 -8.61
N GLY A 39 -2.00 9.01 -9.16
CA GLY A 39 -1.28 10.09 -8.49
C GLY A 39 -1.97 10.55 -7.19
N THR A 40 -3.29 10.71 -7.22
CA THR A 40 -4.08 11.06 -6.03
C THR A 40 -4.05 9.94 -5.00
N ALA A 41 -4.22 8.68 -5.43
CA ALA A 41 -4.13 7.52 -4.55
C ALA A 41 -2.76 7.44 -3.85
N ALA A 42 -1.67 7.72 -4.56
CA ALA A 42 -0.32 7.74 -3.99
C ALA A 42 -0.17 8.84 -2.91
N VAL A 43 -0.69 10.05 -3.15
CA VAL A 43 -0.63 11.16 -2.17
C VAL A 43 -1.45 10.84 -0.91
N ILE A 44 -2.68 10.33 -1.07
CA ILE A 44 -3.53 9.92 0.06
C ILE A 44 -2.87 8.81 0.86
N THR A 45 -2.34 7.78 0.18
CA THR A 45 -1.64 6.67 0.81
C THR A 45 -0.43 7.16 1.61
N ARG A 46 0.34 8.12 1.10
CA ARG A 46 1.46 8.72 1.83
C ARG A 46 1.00 9.35 3.15
N HIS A 47 -0.08 10.14 3.14
CA HIS A 47 -0.62 10.71 4.37
C HIS A 47 -1.09 9.66 5.38
N LEU A 48 -1.68 8.55 4.91
CA LEU A 48 -2.10 7.44 5.77
C LEU A 48 -0.89 6.74 6.40
N VAL A 49 0.18 6.52 5.64
CA VAL A 49 1.45 5.95 6.12
C VAL A 49 2.12 6.86 7.16
N ASP A 50 2.11 8.18 6.94
CA ASP A 50 2.65 9.15 7.89
C ASP A 50 1.87 9.12 9.23
N GLU A 51 0.55 8.99 9.17
CA GLU A 51 -0.29 8.87 10.36
C GLU A 51 -0.12 7.52 11.09
N ASP A 52 -0.04 6.39 10.37
CA ASP A 52 0.28 5.09 10.98
C ASP A 52 1.64 5.12 11.68
N THR A 53 2.65 5.70 11.02
CA THR A 53 4.01 5.87 11.59
C THR A 53 3.97 6.66 12.88
N CYS A 54 3.23 7.78 12.89
CA CYS A 54 3.03 8.56 14.10
C CYS A 54 2.42 7.69 15.21
N ILE A 55 1.25 7.09 14.96
CA ILE A 55 0.49 6.29 15.94
C ILE A 55 1.35 5.19 16.54
N ARG A 56 2.08 4.44 15.70
CA ARG A 56 2.98 3.37 16.12
C ARG A 56 4.07 3.88 17.05
N ALA A 57 4.74 4.98 16.69
CA ALA A 57 5.78 5.56 17.51
C ALA A 57 5.28 5.89 18.93
N ALA A 58 4.06 6.43 19.06
CA ALA A 58 3.51 6.77 20.36
C ALA A 58 3.07 5.58 21.22
N VAL A 59 2.69 4.46 20.60
CA VAL A 59 2.34 3.23 21.35
C VAL A 59 3.55 2.29 21.52
N GLY A 60 4.76 2.73 21.18
CA GLY A 60 5.97 1.90 21.23
C GLY A 60 5.98 0.77 20.20
N GLY A 61 5.16 0.86 19.16
CA GLY A 61 5.08 -0.10 18.08
C GLY A 61 6.21 0.08 17.06
N GLY A 62 6.79 -1.04 16.62
CA GLY A 62 7.67 -1.07 15.45
C GLY A 62 6.91 -0.86 14.14
N PRO A 63 7.63 -0.69 13.02
CA PRO A 63 7.02 -0.57 11.70
C PRO A 63 6.24 -1.86 11.35
N GLN A 64 5.15 -1.74 10.60
CA GLN A 64 4.34 -2.90 10.19
C GLN A 64 4.94 -3.65 9.00
N ARG A 65 6.23 -3.94 9.08
CA ARG A 65 6.94 -4.63 8.02
C ARG A 65 8.04 -5.51 8.58
N GLU A 66 8.25 -6.62 7.91
CA GLU A 66 9.32 -7.56 8.23
C GLU A 66 10.15 -7.84 7.00
N LEU A 67 11.45 -8.05 7.19
CA LEU A 67 12.34 -8.43 6.10
C LEU A 67 11.94 -9.82 5.60
N LEU A 68 11.62 -9.93 4.31
CA LEU A 68 11.33 -11.20 3.66
C LEU A 68 12.65 -11.88 3.27
N ARG A 69 13.17 -12.70 4.20
CA ARG A 69 14.45 -13.39 4.00
C ARG A 69 14.39 -14.36 2.82
N GLY A 70 15.51 -14.46 2.09
CA GLY A 70 15.67 -15.37 0.95
C GLY A 70 15.05 -14.88 -0.36
N VAL A 71 14.41 -13.71 -0.37
CA VAL A 71 13.79 -13.11 -1.56
C VAL A 71 14.61 -11.91 -2.04
N GLU A 72 14.76 -11.80 -3.35
CA GLU A 72 15.37 -10.63 -4.01
C GLU A 72 14.35 -9.88 -4.85
N CYS A 73 14.55 -8.57 -5.01
CA CYS A 73 13.79 -7.80 -5.98
C CYS A 73 14.14 -8.28 -7.40
N PRO A 74 13.18 -8.67 -8.25
CA PRO A 74 13.47 -9.11 -9.62
C PRO A 74 14.12 -8.03 -10.50
N ALA A 75 13.92 -6.75 -10.16
CA ALA A 75 14.46 -5.62 -10.91
C ALA A 75 15.88 -5.22 -10.51
N CYS A 76 16.15 -5.01 -9.21
CA CYS A 76 17.46 -4.56 -8.73
C CYS A 76 18.31 -5.65 -8.06
N ARG A 77 17.77 -6.87 -7.87
CA ARG A 77 18.43 -8.05 -7.27
C ARG A 77 18.88 -7.86 -5.81
N ARG A 78 18.52 -6.74 -5.17
CA ARG A 78 18.77 -6.52 -3.74
C ARG A 78 17.78 -7.31 -2.88
N ARG A 79 18.22 -7.64 -1.67
CA ARG A 79 17.45 -8.40 -0.66
C ARG A 79 16.72 -7.49 0.33
N ASP A 80 16.66 -6.19 0.06
CA ASP A 80 15.91 -5.19 0.84
C ASP A 80 14.41 -5.26 0.49
N VAL A 81 13.83 -6.45 0.65
CA VAL A 81 12.45 -6.76 0.29
C VAL A 81 11.68 -7.06 1.57
N TYR A 82 10.64 -6.26 1.83
CA TYR A 82 9.90 -6.30 3.07
C TYR A 82 8.45 -6.71 2.83
N VAL A 83 7.92 -7.57 3.68
CA VAL A 83 6.48 -7.84 3.71
C VAL A 83 5.80 -6.82 4.62
N GLN A 84 4.74 -6.18 4.12
CA GLN A 84 3.82 -5.36 4.91
C GLN A 84 2.89 -6.31 5.66
N THR A 85 2.96 -6.30 6.99
CA THR A 85 2.19 -7.20 7.86
C THR A 85 0.87 -6.56 8.31
N SER A 86 0.40 -5.57 7.56
CA SER A 86 -0.86 -4.86 7.74
C SER A 86 -2.03 -5.72 7.32
N GLY A 87 -2.57 -6.48 8.27
CA GLY A 87 -3.77 -7.30 8.09
C GLY A 87 -3.49 -8.80 8.08
N PRO A 88 -4.45 -9.62 7.63
CA PRO A 88 -4.29 -11.07 7.58
C PRO A 88 -3.29 -11.46 6.48
N GLN A 89 -2.64 -12.62 6.64
CA GLN A 89 -1.47 -13.02 5.85
C GLN A 89 -1.72 -13.09 4.34
N GLU A 90 -2.95 -13.45 3.94
CA GLU A 90 -3.39 -13.51 2.55
C GLU A 90 -3.42 -12.13 1.86
N ALA A 91 -3.55 -11.04 2.63
CA ALA A 91 -3.56 -9.67 2.12
C ALA A 91 -2.18 -8.99 2.18
N TRP A 92 -1.17 -9.67 2.72
CA TRP A 92 0.17 -9.10 2.84
C TRP A 92 0.75 -8.75 1.48
N THR A 93 1.38 -7.58 1.40
CA THR A 93 2.10 -7.12 0.22
C THR A 93 3.60 -7.12 0.48
N VAL A 94 4.39 -7.25 -0.56
CA VAL A 94 5.85 -7.25 -0.53
C VAL A 94 6.34 -6.01 -1.25
N VAL A 95 7.28 -5.28 -0.65
CA VAL A 95 7.79 -4.00 -1.16
C VAL A 95 9.30 -4.01 -1.20
N CYS A 96 9.88 -3.52 -2.30
CA CYS A 96 11.33 -3.27 -2.38
C CYS A 96 11.67 -1.89 -1.79
N THR A 97 12.52 -1.82 -0.77
CA THR A 97 12.85 -0.56 -0.07
C THR A 97 14.20 0.04 -0.49
N ALA A 98 14.90 -0.55 -1.46
CA ALA A 98 16.17 -0.03 -1.98
C ALA A 98 16.03 1.17 -2.93
N ASP A 99 15.01 2.02 -2.75
CA ASP A 99 14.61 3.11 -3.64
C ASP A 99 14.42 2.71 -5.12
N CYS A 100 14.22 1.43 -5.38
CA CYS A 100 14.04 0.90 -6.72
C CYS A 100 12.62 1.21 -7.24
N ARG A 101 12.54 1.91 -8.37
CA ARG A 101 11.28 2.34 -8.99
C ARG A 101 10.96 1.51 -10.24
N CYS A 102 9.67 1.33 -10.47
CA CYS A 102 9.17 0.65 -11.66
C CYS A 102 9.37 1.53 -12.90
N LEU A 103 9.79 0.89 -14.00
CA LEU A 103 9.98 1.53 -15.31
C LEU A 103 8.75 1.37 -16.22
N GLY A 104 7.59 1.00 -15.66
CA GLY A 104 6.38 0.73 -16.44
C GLY A 104 6.46 -0.59 -17.23
N LEU A 105 5.90 -0.57 -18.45
CA LEU A 105 5.82 -1.75 -19.32
C LEU A 105 7.22 -2.30 -19.64
N GLY A 106 7.41 -3.60 -19.44
CA GLY A 106 8.71 -4.26 -19.66
C GLY A 106 9.67 -4.18 -18.48
N CYS A 107 9.28 -3.55 -17.35
CA CYS A 107 10.09 -3.60 -16.14
C CYS A 107 10.29 -5.04 -15.66
N ARG A 108 11.52 -5.38 -15.28
CA ARG A 108 11.89 -6.72 -14.75
C ARG A 108 11.15 -7.10 -13.47
N CYS A 109 10.47 -6.17 -12.81
CA CYS A 109 9.62 -6.46 -11.64
C CYS A 109 8.39 -7.33 -11.98
N ARG A 110 7.99 -7.37 -13.26
CA ARG A 110 6.90 -8.20 -13.79
C ARG A 110 5.54 -8.06 -13.08
N ALA A 111 5.34 -6.98 -12.31
CA ALA A 111 4.04 -6.69 -11.71
C ALA A 111 3.06 -6.31 -12.85
N SER A 112 1.89 -6.95 -12.97
CA SER A 112 0.88 -6.36 -13.88
C SER A 112 0.42 -5.01 -13.35
N GLY A 113 -0.12 -4.13 -14.18
CA GLY A 113 -0.47 -2.78 -13.70
C GLY A 113 0.77 -2.00 -13.22
N ALA A 114 1.95 -2.31 -13.77
CA ALA A 114 3.18 -1.56 -13.56
C ALA A 114 2.95 -0.07 -13.83
N VAL A 115 3.06 0.74 -12.78
CA VAL A 115 3.00 2.20 -12.88
C VAL A 115 4.42 2.73 -12.85
N GLU A 116 4.80 3.52 -13.85
CA GLU A 116 6.13 4.12 -13.89
C GLU A 116 6.38 5.02 -12.66
N GLY A 117 7.58 4.98 -12.11
CA GLY A 117 8.02 5.83 -11.00
C GLY A 117 7.57 5.38 -9.60
N VAL A 118 6.70 4.37 -9.47
CA VAL A 118 6.29 3.86 -8.14
C VAL A 118 7.24 2.79 -7.62
N ALA A 119 7.28 2.59 -6.30
CA ALA A 119 8.06 1.50 -5.70
C ALA A 119 7.49 0.14 -6.14
N HIS A 120 8.35 -0.88 -6.22
CA HIS A 120 7.87 -2.23 -6.53
C HIS A 120 7.06 -2.82 -5.39
N ILE A 121 5.81 -3.19 -5.67
CA ILE A 121 4.86 -3.79 -4.74
C ILE A 121 4.25 -5.03 -5.39
N TRP A 122 4.18 -6.13 -4.64
CA TRP A 122 3.56 -7.40 -5.08
C TRP A 122 2.66 -7.97 -3.99
N PRO A 123 1.67 -8.81 -4.30
CA PRO A 123 1.07 -9.71 -3.31
C PRO A 123 2.13 -10.66 -2.74
N ARG A 124 2.07 -11.01 -1.45
CA ARG A 124 3.02 -11.95 -0.84
C ARG A 124 3.01 -13.31 -1.52
N SER A 125 1.82 -13.83 -1.83
CA SER A 125 1.65 -15.12 -2.47
C SER A 125 2.45 -15.22 -3.78
N ALA A 126 2.46 -14.15 -4.59
CA ALA A 126 3.22 -14.04 -5.83
C ALA A 126 4.71 -14.31 -5.65
N VAL A 127 5.28 -13.68 -4.63
CA VAL A 127 6.71 -13.66 -4.38
C VAL A 127 7.16 -14.98 -3.78
N VAL A 128 6.33 -15.57 -2.91
CA VAL A 128 6.64 -16.85 -2.24
C VAL A 128 6.48 -18.05 -3.18
N THR A 129 5.52 -18.04 -4.11
CA THR A 129 5.29 -19.16 -5.04
C THR A 129 6.10 -19.07 -6.34
N GLY A 130 6.79 -17.95 -6.60
CA GLY A 130 7.59 -17.75 -7.82
C GLY A 130 6.77 -17.58 -9.11
N ALA A 131 5.45 -17.39 -8.99
CA ALA A 131 4.58 -17.13 -10.13
C ALA A 131 4.77 -15.70 -10.68
N ALA A 132 4.66 -15.53 -12.00
CA ALA A 132 4.42 -14.20 -12.57
C ALA A 132 3.02 -13.73 -12.12
N VAL A 133 2.93 -12.57 -11.45
CA VAL A 133 1.66 -12.13 -10.85
C VAL A 133 1.18 -10.79 -11.35
N THR A 134 -0.11 -10.81 -11.64
CA THR A 134 -0.98 -9.67 -11.82
C THR A 134 -0.95 -8.77 -10.58
N ALA A 135 -0.42 -7.54 -10.60
CA ALA A 135 -0.75 -6.62 -9.50
C ALA A 135 -2.25 -6.40 -9.53
N ALA A 136 -2.89 -6.90 -8.48
CA ALA A 136 -4.24 -6.52 -8.16
C ALA A 136 -4.22 -5.06 -7.71
N TYR A 137 -4.19 -4.13 -8.66
CA TYR A 137 -5.09 -3.00 -8.58
C TYR A 137 -6.37 -3.42 -9.29
N ALA A 138 -7.12 -4.33 -8.65
CA ALA A 138 -8.46 -4.70 -9.05
C ALA A 138 -9.17 -5.41 -7.88
N LEU A 139 -10.15 -4.72 -7.32
CA LEU A 139 -11.43 -5.31 -6.92
C LEU A 139 -11.37 -6.39 -5.82
N ALA A 140 -11.38 -5.95 -4.56
CA ALA A 140 -12.28 -6.58 -3.60
C ALA A 140 -13.69 -5.99 -3.81
N VAL A 141 -14.33 -6.30 -4.93
CA VAL A 141 -15.76 -6.08 -5.14
C VAL A 141 -16.39 -7.46 -5.37
N VAL A 142 -17.44 -7.70 -4.58
CA VAL A 142 -18.33 -8.87 -4.54
C VAL A 142 -17.77 -10.12 -3.86
N ARG A 143 -18.06 -10.24 -2.57
CA ARG A 143 -18.76 -11.43 -2.00
C ARG A 143 -19.27 -11.15 -0.58
N ARG A 144 -20.32 -10.34 -0.48
CA ARG A 144 -21.66 -10.68 0.01
C ARG A 144 -22.49 -9.41 0.14
#